data_AF-A0A9P8FBU6-F1
#
_entry.id   AF-A0A9P8FBU6-F1
#
_cell.length_a   1.000
_cell.length_b   1.000
_cell.length_c   1.000
_cell.angle_alpha   90.00
_cell.angle_beta   90.00
_cell.angle_gamma   90.00
#
_symmetry.space_group_name_H-M   'P 1'
#
loop_
_entity.id
_entity.type
_entity.pdbx_description
1 polymer ?
#
loop_
_entity_poly.entity_id
_entity_poly.type
_entity_poly.pdbx_seq_one_letter_code
_entity_poly.pdbx_strand_id
1 'polypeptide(L)'
;MGLSKSTRICILLAIDTIFFLIELITGYAVHSLALVADSFHMLNDVISLLVGLWAVKVANQKTTSKMYTYGWQRAETLGALVNGVFLVALCLSIFLEAIQRFVEP
;
A
#
# COMPACT_ATOMS: atom_id res chain seq x y z
N MET A 1 0.49 11.07 25.90
CA MET A 1 1.72 10.66 25.19
C MET A 1 1.32 10.12 23.82
N GLY A 2 1.30 10.97 22.79
CA GLY A 2 0.84 10.56 21.46
C GLY A 2 1.93 9.77 20.73
N LEU A 3 1.59 8.60 20.19
CA LEU A 3 2.48 7.82 19.33
C LEU A 3 3.03 8.70 18.18
N SER A 4 4.34 8.64 17.95
CA SER A 4 4.99 9.34 16.85
C SER A 4 4.43 8.87 15.49
N LYS A 5 4.34 9.76 14.50
CA LYS A 5 3.78 9.46 13.16
C LYS A 5 4.44 8.21 12.55
N SER A 6 5.76 8.09 12.67
CA SER A 6 6.52 6.94 12.19
C SER A 6 6.13 5.64 12.89
N THR A 7 5.88 5.67 14.20
CA THR A 7 5.47 4.50 14.98
C THR A 7 4.07 4.02 14.58
N ARG A 8 3.14 4.95 14.30
CA ARG A 8 1.80 4.61 13.81
C ARG A 8 1.85 3.92 12.44
N ILE A 9 2.64 4.46 11.50
CA ILE A 9 2.77 3.85 10.17
C ILE A 9 3.41 2.47 10.27
N CYS A 10 4.41 2.28 11.14
CA CYS A 10 5.04 0.98 11.35
C CYS A 10 4.08 -0.08 11.93
N ILE A 11 3.21 0.32 12.87
CA ILE A 11 2.18 -0.56 13.44
C ILE A 11 1.15 -0.94 12.37
N LEU A 12 0.67 0.04 11.58
CA LEU A 12 -0.26 -0.22 10.49
C LEU A 12 0.35 -1.19 9.48
N LEU A 13 1.60 -0.95 9.08
CA LEU A 13 2.31 -1.82 8.13
C LEU A 13 2.46 -3.25 8.64
N ALA A 14 2.78 -3.43 9.92
CA ALA A 14 2.90 -4.75 10.53
C ALA A 14 1.56 -5.50 10.54
N ILE A 15 0.47 -4.82 10.94
CA ILE A 15 -0.87 -5.41 10.97
C ILE A 15 -1.31 -5.80 9.55
N ASP A 16 -1.13 -4.89 8.61
CA ASP A 16 -1.55 -5.05 7.21
C ASP A 16 -0.79 -6.19 6.52
N THR A 17 0.52 -6.29 6.77
CA THR A 17 1.35 -7.40 6.27
C THR A 17 0.94 -8.75 6.85
N ILE A 18 0.57 -8.80 8.13
CA ILE A 18 0.11 -10.04 8.77
C ILE A 18 -1.23 -10.48 8.17
N PHE A 19 -2.17 -9.55 8.02
CA PHE A 19 -3.47 -9.86 7.42
C PHE A 19 -3.33 -10.31 5.96
N PHE A 20 -2.52 -9.62 5.16
CA PHE A 20 -2.20 -10.01 3.79
C PHE A 20 -1.73 -11.48 3.71
N LEU A 21 -0.79 -11.89 4.58
CA LEU A 21 -0.30 -13.27 4.60
C LEU A 21 -1.38 -14.27 5.00
N ILE A 22 -2.23 -13.92 5.97
CA ILE A 22 -3.32 -14.78 6.43
C ILE A 22 -4.35 -14.98 5.30
N GLU A 23 -4.77 -13.91 4.64
CA GLU A 23 -5.74 -13.97 3.54
C GLU A 23 -5.18 -14.70 2.33
N LEU A 24 -3.90 -14.49 2.00
CA LEU A 24 -3.26 -15.20 0.90
C LEU A 24 -3.23 -16.71 1.16
N ILE A 25 -2.77 -17.12 2.36
CA ILE A 25 -2.70 -18.54 2.73
C ILE A 25 -4.10 -19.15 2.77
N THR A 26 -5.06 -18.46 3.38
CA THR A 26 -6.45 -18.94 3.49
C THR A 26 -7.14 -18.98 2.13
N GLY A 27 -6.86 -18.02 1.25
CA GLY A 27 -7.36 -17.94 -0.12
C GLY A 27 -6.91 -19.12 -0.97
N TYR A 28 -5.64 -19.49 -0.88
CA TYR A 28 -5.13 -20.71 -1.51
C TYR A 28 -5.71 -21.97 -0.87
N ALA A 29 -5.83 -22.04 0.45
CA ALA A 29 -6.37 -23.21 1.15
C ALA A 29 -7.84 -23.49 0.80
N VAL A 30 -8.64 -22.43 0.60
CA VAL A 30 -10.07 -22.51 0.26
C VAL A 30 -10.29 -22.52 -1.28
N HIS A 31 -9.23 -22.43 -2.09
CA HIS A 31 -9.30 -22.28 -3.55
C HIS A 31 -10.23 -21.13 -3.99
N SER A 32 -10.28 -20.05 -3.21
CA SER A 32 -11.16 -18.91 -3.48
C SER A 32 -10.40 -17.81 -4.20
N LEU A 33 -10.65 -17.68 -5.51
CA LEU A 33 -10.13 -16.58 -6.32
C LEU A 33 -10.53 -15.21 -5.75
N ALA A 34 -11.72 -15.09 -5.15
CA ALA A 34 -12.17 -13.85 -4.54
C ALA A 34 -11.32 -13.46 -3.31
N LEU A 35 -10.94 -14.44 -2.47
CA LEU A 35 -10.13 -14.17 -1.29
C LEU A 35 -8.67 -13.87 -1.67
N VAL A 36 -8.16 -14.52 -2.72
CA VAL A 36 -6.85 -14.22 -3.30
C VAL A 36 -6.81 -12.81 -3.91
N ALA A 37 -7.88 -12.39 -4.60
CA ALA A 37 -8.01 -11.03 -5.12
C ALA A 37 -8.03 -9.97 -4.01
N ASP A 38 -8.70 -10.25 -2.89
CA ASP A 38 -8.70 -9.37 -1.70
C ASP A 38 -7.29 -9.27 -1.07
N SER A 39 -6.54 -10.37 -1.05
CA SER A 39 -5.15 -10.34 -0.56
C SER A 39 -4.26 -9.44 -1.44
N PHE A 40 -4.48 -9.42 -2.76
CA PHE A 40 -3.74 -8.52 -3.66
C PHE A 40 -4.07 -7.04 -3.42
N HIS A 41 -5.30 -6.71 -2.99
CA HIS A 41 -5.63 -5.37 -2.53
C HIS A 41 -4.81 -5.01 -1.29
N MET A 42 -4.79 -5.87 -0.27
CA MET A 42 -4.01 -5.64 0.95
C MET A 42 -2.50 -5.50 0.67
N LEU A 43 -1.97 -6.23 -0.33
CA LEU A 43 -0.59 -6.05 -0.75
C LEU A 43 -0.31 -4.63 -1.26
N ASN A 44 -1.25 -4.04 -2.00
CA ASN A 44 -1.12 -2.66 -2.47
C ASN A 44 -1.11 -1.65 -1.32
N ASP A 45 -1.90 -1.90 -0.27
CA ASP A 45 -1.92 -1.08 0.95
C ASP A 45 -0.58 -1.16 1.70
N VAL A 46 0.01 -2.35 1.80
CA VAL A 46 1.36 -2.54 2.38
C VAL A 46 2.41 -1.75 1.58
N ILE A 47 2.35 -1.80 0.25
CA ILE A 47 3.26 -1.03 -0.63
C ILE A 47 3.07 0.48 -0.42
N SER A 48 1.82 0.95 -0.30
CA SER A 48 1.50 2.34 0.05
C SER A 48 2.18 2.78 1.32
N LEU A 49 2.00 2.00 2.38
CA LEU A 49 2.51 2.29 3.71
C LEU A 49 4.04 2.27 3.72
N LEU A 50 4.68 1.37 2.96
CA LEU A 50 6.13 1.31 2.76
C LEU A 50 6.65 2.58 2.08
N VAL A 51 6.00 3.04 1.01
CA VAL A 51 6.34 4.28 0.31
C VAL A 51 6.13 5.49 1.23
N GLY A 52 5.06 5.52 2.00
CA GLY A 52 4.79 6.56 3.01
C GLY A 52 5.84 6.58 4.13
N LEU A 53 6.24 5.41 4.64
CA LEU A 53 7.31 5.28 5.63
C LEU A 53 8.65 5.75 5.06
N TRP A 54 8.95 5.40 3.82
CA TRP A 54 10.15 5.87 3.13
C TRP A 54 10.14 7.38 2.94
N ALA A 55 9.01 7.97 2.51
CA ALA A 55 8.85 9.42 2.40
C ALA A 55 9.01 10.13 3.74
N VAL A 56 8.41 9.60 4.82
CA VAL A 56 8.57 10.15 6.18
C VAL A 56 10.01 10.00 6.68
N LYS A 57 10.69 8.88 6.39
CA LYS A 57 12.09 8.67 6.74
C LYS A 57 13.00 9.67 6.03
N VAL A 58 12.77 9.87 4.74
CA VAL A 58 13.50 10.82 3.90
C VAL A 58 13.21 12.28 4.31
N ALA A 59 11.97 12.62 4.65
CA ALA A 59 11.60 13.93 5.17
C ALA A 59 12.20 14.22 6.56
N ASN A 60 12.30 13.21 7.43
CA ASN A 60 12.96 13.30 8.73
C ASN A 60 14.48 13.30 8.63
N GLN A 61 15.05 12.77 7.54
CA GLN A 61 16.47 12.83 7.25
C GLN A 61 16.83 14.24 6.75
N LYS A 62 16.77 15.20 7.67
CA LYS A 62 17.34 16.55 7.54
C LYS A 62 18.87 16.45 7.50
N THR A 63 19.44 15.89 6.44
CA THR A 63 20.78 16.28 6.05
C THR A 63 20.66 17.64 5.37
N THR A 64 21.07 18.67 6.10
CA THR A 64 21.39 20.02 5.64
C THR A 64 22.29 19.95 4.41
N SER A 65 21.71 19.75 3.23
CA SER A 65 22.41 19.86 1.96
C SER A 65 21.82 21.04 1.22
N LYS A 66 22.68 22.03 0.94
CA LYS A 66 22.38 23.34 0.32
C LYS A 66 21.72 23.27 -1.08
N MET A 67 21.37 22.09 -1.57
CA MET A 67 20.89 21.86 -2.94
C MET A 67 19.36 21.80 -3.07
N TYR A 68 18.61 21.59 -1.97
CA TYR A 68 17.15 21.43 -2.01
C TYR A 68 16.42 22.43 -1.10
N THR A 69 16.13 23.63 -1.63
CA THR A 69 15.54 24.77 -0.90
C THR A 69 14.15 24.50 -0.28
N TYR A 70 13.39 23.52 -0.77
CA TYR A 70 12.07 23.11 -0.24
C TYR A 70 12.07 21.79 0.55
N GLY A 71 13.24 21.13 0.71
CA GLY A 71 13.33 19.79 1.30
C GLY A 71 12.62 18.70 0.48
N TRP A 72 12.35 17.56 1.11
CA TRP A 72 11.74 16.37 0.48
C TRP A 72 10.21 16.35 0.49
N GLN A 73 9.56 17.48 0.76
CA GLN A 73 8.11 17.56 0.90
C GLN A 73 7.34 17.17 -0.38
N ARG A 74 7.95 17.37 -1.56
CA ARG A 74 7.37 16.91 -2.85
C ARG A 74 7.43 15.40 -3.04
N ALA A 75 8.35 14.70 -2.36
CA ALA A 75 8.45 13.25 -2.45
C ALA A 75 7.28 12.55 -1.75
N GLU A 76 6.71 13.17 -0.72
CA GLU A 76 5.47 12.70 -0.08
C GLU A 76 4.28 12.73 -1.06
N THR A 77 4.12 13.85 -1.78
CA THR A 77 3.08 14.00 -2.81
C THR A 77 3.28 13.02 -3.97
N LEU A 78 4.52 12.78 -4.37
CA LEU A 78 4.85 11.79 -5.42
C LEU A 78 4.53 10.36 -4.96
N GLY A 79 4.83 10.03 -3.69
CA GLY A 79 4.47 8.74 -3.09
C GLY A 79 2.96 8.51 -3.04
N ALA A 80 2.20 9.53 -2.65
CA ALA A 80 0.73 9.49 -2.66
C ALA A 80 0.17 9.33 -4.08
N LEU A 81 0.76 10.01 -5.08
CA LEU A 81 0.37 9.86 -6.48
C LEU A 81 0.60 8.43 -6.98
N VAL A 82 1.78 7.86 -6.72
CA VAL A 82 2.11 6.48 -7.11
C VAL A 82 1.12 5.50 -6.51
N ASN A 83 0.83 5.62 -5.20
CA ASN A 83 -0.17 4.75 -4.58
C ASN A 83 -1.56 4.93 -5.19
N GLY A 84 -1.99 6.17 -5.46
CA GLY A 84 -3.26 6.44 -6.13
C GLY A 84 -3.38 5.76 -7.49
N VAL A 85 -2.30 5.76 -8.29
CA VAL A 85 -2.27 5.07 -9.60
C VAL A 85 -2.42 3.56 -9.44
N PHE A 86 -1.72 2.95 -8.47
CA PHE A 86 -1.87 1.52 -8.20
C PHE A 86 -3.28 1.14 -7.74
N LEU A 87 -3.90 1.96 -6.88
CA LEU A 87 -5.27 1.77 -6.42
C LEU A 87 -6.27 1.78 -7.57
N VAL A 88 -6.12 2.74 -8.50
CA VAL A 88 -6.96 2.81 -9.71
C VAL A 88 -6.76 1.59 -10.60
N ALA A 89 -5.51 1.17 -10.81
CA ALA A 89 -5.20 -0.02 -11.62
C ALA A 89 -5.81 -1.29 -11.02
N LEU A 90 -5.68 -1.48 -9.70
CA LEU A 90 -6.27 -2.61 -8.99
C LEU A 90 -7.80 -2.61 -9.08
N CYS A 91 -8.43 -1.45 -8.89
CA CYS A 91 -9.88 -1.31 -9.01
C CYS A 91 -10.38 -1.69 -10.41
N LEU A 92 -9.67 -1.28 -11.46
CA LEU A 92 -9.97 -1.69 -12.84
C LEU A 92 -9.78 -3.19 -13.06
N SER A 93 -8.74 -3.80 -12.50
CA SER A 93 -8.52 -5.25 -12.58
C SER A 93 -9.67 -6.04 -11.95
N ILE A 94 -10.08 -5.70 -10.73
CA ILE A 94 -11.20 -6.37 -10.04
C ILE A 94 -12.50 -6.18 -10.82
N PHE A 95 -12.73 -4.99 -11.37
CA PHE A 95 -13.91 -4.71 -12.18
C PHE A 95 -13.97 -5.58 -13.45
N LEU A 96 -12.83 -5.76 -14.12
CA LEU A 96 -12.74 -6.63 -15.30
C LEU A 96 -12.94 -8.11 -14.95
N GLU A 97 -12.33 -8.59 -13.86
CA GLU A 97 -12.54 -9.96 -13.35
C GLU A 97 -14.01 -10.22 -12.99
N ALA A 98 -14.66 -9.25 -12.35
CA ALA A 98 -16.08 -9.35 -12.01
C ALA A 98 -16.96 -9.46 -13.26
N ILE A 99 -16.68 -8.66 -14.30
CA ILE A 99 -17.38 -8.77 -15.59
C ILE A 99 -17.12 -10.13 -16.24
N GLN A 100 -15.88 -10.58 -16.25
CA GLN A 100 -15.51 -11.86 -16.86
C GLN A 100 -16.27 -13.01 -16.21
N ARG A 101 -16.35 -13.03 -14.88
CA ARG A 101 -17.10 -14.04 -14.11
C ARG A 101 -18.62 -13.97 -14.31
N PHE A 102 -19.15 -12.82 -14.70
CA PHE A 102 -20.56 -12.68 -15.08
C PHE A 102 -20.86 -13.27 -16.46
N VAL A 103 -19.89 -13.27 -17.38
CA VAL A 103 -20.04 -13.77 -18.75
C VAL A 103 -19.68 -15.26 -18.84
N GLU A 104 -18.66 -15.70 -18.12
CA GLU A 104 -18.22 -17.09 -18.00
C GLU A 104 -18.09 -17.45 -16.51
N PRO A 105 -19.13 -18.08 -15.91
CA PRO A 105 -19.16 -18.37 -14.47
C PRO A 105 -18.19 -19.46 -14.01
#